data_AF-A0A177FLZ6-F1
#
_entry.id   AF-A0A177FLZ6-F1
#
_cell.length_a   1.000
_cell.length_b   1.000
_cell.length_c   1.000
_cell.angle_alpha   90.00
_cell.angle_beta   90.00
_cell.angle_gamma   90.00
#
_symmetry.space_group_name_H-M   'P 1'
#
loop_
_entity.id
_entity.type
_entity.pdbx_description
1 polymer ?
#
loop_
_entity_poly.entity_id
_entity_poly.type
_entity_poly.pdbx_seq_one_letter_code
_entity_poly.pdbx_strand_id
1 'polypeptide(L)'
;MPTLLQGAVQKTIFATLVVLACAEKLCSVMNLVSVEKDWCVVVAGNNQAALRRLNAQMRRIDLLCKLLGPLFIASVDTASTRVAIIVNFAMNLLSVPIEYFAIARVYHEVPALQEPKTAARSEDSLEPKPFLRRAWNSLMYMSTKSVADCGLYFRHTVFLPSAAGALLYLTVLNFGGQMVTFLLASGYKSGVIGVARTLSVSFEVLATWFAPWLIAKIGPVRAGLWLSTLQVFPLIGGTIAFILLKPSALSATALVVGTIVSRLGLRGFDLSTQLLVQEVSFSCAFQLKC
;
A
#
# COMPACT_ATOMS: atom_id res chain seq x y z
N MET A 1 25.48 31.70 14.86
CA MET A 1 26.09 30.35 14.92
C MET A 1 25.17 29.26 15.46
N PRO A 2 24.39 29.42 16.56
CA PRO A 2 23.53 28.33 17.06
C PRO A 2 22.39 27.91 16.10
N THR A 3 21.86 28.85 15.30
CA THR A 3 20.78 28.58 14.32
C THR A 3 21.22 27.74 13.13
N LEU A 4 22.48 27.86 12.67
CA LEU A 4 23.02 27.06 11.57
C LEU A 4 23.29 25.62 12.00
N LEU A 5 23.84 25.42 13.21
CA LEU A 5 24.05 24.10 13.79
C LEU A 5 22.71 23.39 14.02
N GLN A 6 21.69 24.12 14.52
CA GLN A 6 20.35 23.59 14.73
C GLN A 6 19.65 23.18 13.43
N GLY A 7 19.81 23.98 12.36
CA GLY A 7 19.31 23.63 11.03
C GLY A 7 20.03 22.45 10.39
N ALA A 8 21.35 22.32 10.60
CA ALA A 8 22.11 21.16 10.13
C ALA A 8 21.68 19.88 10.85
N VAL A 9 21.57 19.92 12.18
CA VAL A 9 21.13 18.79 13.00
C VAL A 9 19.72 18.34 12.63
N GLN A 10 18.78 19.26 12.41
CA GLN A 10 17.42 18.92 11.96
C GLN A 10 17.42 18.22 10.60
N LYS A 11 18.21 18.70 9.64
CA LYS A 11 18.34 18.08 8.32
C LYS A 11 18.96 16.68 8.41
N THR A 12 19.97 16.51 9.24
CA THR A 12 20.60 15.20 9.46
C THR A 12 19.62 14.21 10.09
N ILE A 13 18.92 14.60 11.16
CA ILE A 13 17.90 13.75 11.80
C ILE A 13 16.80 13.38 10.81
N PHE A 14 16.31 14.36 10.04
CA PHE A 14 15.29 14.12 9.01
C PHE A 14 15.79 13.15 7.94
N ALA A 15 17.01 13.32 7.43
CA ALA A 15 17.59 12.42 6.45
C ALA A 15 17.73 11.00 6.99
N THR A 16 18.20 10.84 8.23
CA THR A 16 18.29 9.54 8.90
C THR A 16 16.91 8.89 9.06
N LEU A 17 15.89 9.66 9.47
CA LEU A 17 14.51 9.16 9.58
C LEU A 17 13.96 8.68 8.24
N VAL A 18 14.22 9.41 7.15
CA VAL A 18 13.79 9.02 5.81
C VAL A 18 14.43 7.69 5.39
N VAL A 19 15.74 7.53 5.60
CA VAL A 19 16.45 6.29 5.26
C VAL A 19 15.91 5.11 6.07
N LEU A 20 15.70 5.31 7.37
CA LEU A 20 15.11 4.28 8.24
C LEU A 20 13.68 3.92 7.82
N ALA A 21 12.86 4.90 7.43
CA ALA A 21 11.51 4.65 6.92
C ALA A 21 11.52 3.86 5.60
N CYS A 22 12.48 4.13 4.70
CA CYS A 22 12.64 3.33 3.49
C CYS A 22 13.02 1.88 3.81
N ALA A 23 13.96 1.66 4.75
CA ALA A 23 14.37 0.33 5.17
C ALA A 23 13.22 -0.43 5.85
N GLU A 24 12.51 0.21 6.78
CA GLU A 24 11.30 -0.33 7.41
C GLU A 24 10.28 -0.76 6.37
N LYS A 25 9.98 0.12 5.40
CA LYS A 25 8.97 -0.18 4.40
C LYS A 25 9.37 -1.37 3.53
N LEU A 26 10.64 -1.48 3.17
CA LEU A 26 11.17 -2.61 2.41
C LEU A 26 11.07 -3.90 3.21
N CYS A 27 11.49 -3.90 4.48
CA CYS A 27 11.39 -5.05 5.37
C CYS A 27 9.94 -5.50 5.58
N SER A 28 9.01 -4.56 5.76
CA SER A 28 7.58 -4.81 5.89
C SER A 28 7.01 -5.51 4.64
N VAL A 29 7.35 -5.01 3.45
CA VAL A 29 6.90 -5.63 2.19
C VAL A 29 7.52 -7.03 2.00
N MET A 30 8.81 -7.18 2.32
CA MET A 30 9.48 -8.48 2.25
C MET A 30 8.82 -9.49 3.17
N ASN A 31 8.54 -9.11 4.42
CA ASN A 31 7.85 -9.95 5.40
C ASN A 31 6.45 -10.37 4.92
N LEU A 32 5.68 -9.43 4.35
CA LEU A 32 4.37 -9.72 3.77
C LEU A 32 4.48 -10.75 2.63
N VAL A 33 5.44 -10.61 1.74
CA VAL A 33 5.59 -11.57 0.62
C VAL A 33 6.04 -12.94 1.15
N SER A 34 7.02 -12.97 2.03
CA SER A 34 7.59 -14.22 2.58
C SER A 34 6.61 -15.00 3.45
N VAL A 35 5.89 -14.34 4.37
CA VAL A 35 5.02 -15.02 5.33
C VAL A 35 3.57 -15.04 4.84
N GLU A 36 2.99 -13.89 4.52
CA GLU A 36 1.56 -13.81 4.18
C GLU A 36 1.27 -14.48 2.83
N LYS A 37 2.11 -14.26 1.82
CA LYS A 37 1.84 -14.76 0.45
C LYS A 37 2.42 -16.13 0.16
N ASP A 38 3.65 -16.42 0.59
CA ASP A 38 4.26 -17.73 0.33
C ASP A 38 3.79 -18.78 1.34
N TRP A 39 3.87 -18.51 2.66
CA TRP A 39 3.56 -19.53 3.65
C TRP A 39 2.08 -19.91 3.66
N CYS A 40 1.15 -18.98 3.42
CA CYS A 40 -0.26 -19.33 3.38
C CYS A 40 -0.61 -20.33 2.27
N VAL A 41 0.12 -20.30 1.15
CA VAL A 41 -0.03 -21.30 0.07
C VAL A 41 0.49 -22.66 0.52
N VAL A 42 1.66 -22.71 1.18
CA VAL A 42 2.23 -23.95 1.70
C VAL A 42 1.36 -24.56 2.80
N VAL A 43 0.88 -23.74 3.73
CA VAL A 43 0.01 -24.16 4.84
C VAL A 43 -1.33 -24.71 4.34
N ALA A 44 -1.92 -24.12 3.29
CA ALA A 44 -3.16 -24.62 2.71
C ALA A 44 -2.99 -25.90 1.88
N GLY A 45 -1.76 -26.20 1.45
CA GLY A 45 -1.44 -27.34 0.59
C GLY A 45 -2.31 -27.38 -0.67
N ASN A 46 -2.91 -28.53 -0.96
CA ASN A 46 -3.76 -28.72 -2.14
C ASN A 46 -5.22 -28.26 -1.94
N ASN A 47 -5.59 -27.74 -0.76
CA ASN A 47 -6.96 -27.36 -0.44
C ASN A 47 -7.25 -25.89 -0.76
N GLN A 48 -7.71 -25.65 -1.99
CA GLN A 48 -8.05 -24.30 -2.46
C GLN A 48 -9.16 -23.60 -1.65
N ALA A 49 -10.06 -24.35 -1.00
CA ALA A 49 -11.10 -23.78 -0.16
C ALA A 49 -10.51 -23.24 1.16
N ALA A 50 -9.53 -23.93 1.73
CA ALA A 50 -8.79 -23.46 2.91
C ALA A 50 -7.96 -22.21 2.59
N LEU A 51 -7.26 -22.18 1.44
CA LEU A 51 -6.49 -21.01 1.00
C LEU A 51 -7.36 -19.77 0.84
N ARG A 52 -8.54 -19.92 0.20
CA ARG A 52 -9.51 -18.82 0.04
C ARG A 52 -10.00 -18.28 1.39
N ARG A 53 -10.26 -19.15 2.36
CA ARG A 53 -10.66 -18.74 3.72
C ARG A 53 -9.54 -17.99 4.44
N LEU A 54 -8.31 -18.50 4.40
CA LEU A 54 -7.14 -17.84 5.00
C LEU A 54 -6.93 -16.44 4.40
N ASN A 55 -6.93 -16.33 3.06
CA ASN A 55 -6.78 -15.05 2.37
C ASN A 55 -7.90 -14.05 2.72
N ALA A 56 -9.14 -14.51 2.82
CA ALA A 56 -10.25 -13.65 3.21
C ALA A 56 -10.14 -13.16 4.66
N GLN A 57 -9.71 -14.01 5.60
CA GLN A 57 -9.49 -13.61 7.01
C GLN A 57 -8.35 -12.61 7.13
N MET A 58 -7.21 -12.84 6.47
CA MET A 58 -6.08 -11.90 6.46
C MET A 58 -6.50 -10.53 5.92
N ARG A 59 -7.26 -10.51 4.81
CA ARG A 59 -7.78 -9.25 4.26
C ARG A 59 -8.73 -8.54 5.22
N ARG A 60 -9.59 -9.26 5.93
CA ARG A 60 -10.48 -8.66 6.93
C ARG A 60 -9.70 -8.01 8.07
N ILE A 61 -8.65 -8.67 8.56
CA ILE A 61 -7.79 -8.14 9.62
C ILE A 61 -7.07 -6.87 9.13
N ASP A 62 -6.47 -6.89 7.93
CA ASP A 62 -5.81 -5.73 7.30
C ASP A 62 -6.75 -4.52 7.21
N LEU A 63 -7.99 -4.74 6.76
CA LEU A 63 -8.99 -3.68 6.66
C LEU A 63 -9.41 -3.13 8.03
N LEU A 64 -9.57 -4.00 9.04
CA LEU A 64 -9.87 -3.56 10.40
C LEU A 64 -8.71 -2.74 10.99
N CYS A 65 -7.47 -3.18 10.81
CA CYS A 65 -6.29 -2.44 11.28
C CYS A 65 -6.13 -1.09 10.58
N LYS A 66 -6.44 -1.00 9.27
CA LYS A 66 -6.43 0.27 8.53
C LYS A 66 -7.47 1.27 9.02
N LEU A 67 -8.59 0.79 9.56
CA LEU A 67 -9.62 1.63 10.16
C LEU A 67 -9.28 2.00 11.60
N LEU A 68 -8.98 0.99 12.43
CA LEU A 68 -8.78 1.14 13.87
C LEU A 68 -7.45 1.83 14.21
N GLY A 69 -6.41 1.64 13.41
CA GLY A 69 -5.08 2.21 13.66
C GLY A 69 -5.10 3.74 13.74
N PRO A 70 -5.55 4.45 12.68
CA PRO A 70 -5.66 5.91 12.71
C PRO A 70 -6.62 6.42 13.79
N LEU A 71 -7.74 5.72 14.03
CA LEU A 71 -8.71 6.07 15.07
C LEU A 71 -8.11 6.00 16.48
N PHE A 72 -7.37 4.92 16.77
CA PHE A 72 -6.72 4.72 18.06
C PHE A 72 -5.61 5.74 18.31
N ILE A 73 -4.76 6.00 17.31
CA ILE A 73 -3.70 7.00 17.46
C ILE A 73 -4.29 8.40 17.62
N ALA A 74 -5.35 8.75 16.87
CA ALA A 74 -6.01 10.04 16.99
C ALA A 74 -6.71 10.24 18.35
N SER A 75 -7.31 9.20 18.92
CA SER A 75 -7.94 9.30 20.24
C SER A 75 -6.92 9.53 21.35
N VAL A 76 -5.76 8.84 21.29
CA VAL A 76 -4.66 9.03 22.26
C VAL A 76 -4.00 10.41 22.08
N ASP A 77 -3.81 10.86 20.84
CA ASP A 77 -3.22 12.18 20.54
C ASP A 77 -4.10 13.34 21.05
N THR A 78 -5.43 13.17 21.03
CA THR A 78 -6.38 14.16 21.57
C THR A 78 -6.17 14.41 23.06
N ALA A 79 -5.75 13.40 23.82
CA ALA A 79 -5.43 13.56 25.23
C ALA A 79 -4.04 14.20 25.42
N SER A 80 -3.01 13.66 24.76
CA SER A 80 -1.66 14.23 24.78
C SER A 80 -0.78 13.66 23.67
N THR A 81 -0.21 14.53 22.85
CA THR A 81 0.74 14.14 21.79
C THR A 81 1.98 13.44 22.34
N ARG A 82 2.48 13.83 23.51
CA ARG A 82 3.63 13.13 24.13
C ARG A 82 3.29 11.69 24.48
N VAL A 83 2.09 11.47 25.03
CA VAL A 83 1.59 10.14 25.36
C VAL A 83 1.37 9.31 24.10
N ALA A 84 0.80 9.90 23.04
CA ALA A 84 0.61 9.21 21.76
C ALA A 84 1.92 8.72 21.15
N ILE A 85 3.00 9.53 21.21
CA ILE A 85 4.32 9.12 20.74
C ILE A 85 4.86 7.93 21.54
N ILE A 86 4.80 7.99 22.88
CA ILE A 86 5.29 6.92 23.76
C ILE A 86 4.49 5.63 23.56
N VAL A 87 3.16 5.73 23.48
CA VAL A 87 2.26 4.59 23.25
C VAL A 87 2.56 3.95 21.88
N ASN A 88 2.69 4.75 20.82
CA ASN A 88 3.00 4.23 19.49
C ASN A 88 4.37 3.54 19.47
N PHE A 89 5.39 4.11 20.11
CA PHE A 89 6.71 3.50 20.22
C PHE A 89 6.65 2.17 20.99
N ALA A 90 5.99 2.14 22.14
CA ALA A 90 5.84 0.94 22.96
C ALA A 90 5.09 -0.17 22.19
N MET A 91 4.02 0.17 21.49
CA MET A 91 3.24 -0.78 20.69
C MET A 91 4.08 -1.43 19.58
N ASN A 92 4.86 -0.62 18.85
CA ASN A 92 5.75 -1.15 17.82
C ASN A 92 6.86 -2.03 18.41
N LEU A 93 7.47 -1.61 19.53
CA LEU A 93 8.52 -2.37 20.19
C LEU A 93 8.01 -3.73 20.73
N LEU A 94 6.82 -3.74 21.31
CA LEU A 94 6.19 -4.97 21.83
C LEU A 94 5.66 -5.88 20.72
N SER A 95 5.30 -5.32 19.56
CA SER A 95 4.82 -6.12 18.42
C SER A 95 5.90 -7.04 17.86
N VAL A 96 7.17 -6.60 17.84
CA VAL A 96 8.29 -7.38 17.28
C VAL A 96 8.47 -8.76 17.93
N PRO A 97 8.61 -8.89 19.27
CA PRO A 97 8.76 -10.21 19.88
C PRO A 97 7.52 -11.08 19.68
N ILE A 98 6.31 -10.50 19.78
CA ILE A 98 5.05 -11.24 19.59
C ILE A 98 4.98 -11.81 18.17
N GLU A 99 5.29 -11.01 17.16
CA GLU A 99 5.34 -11.42 15.77
C GLU A 99 6.37 -12.54 15.55
N TYR A 100 7.57 -12.37 16.08
CA TYR A 100 8.64 -13.38 15.97
C TYR A 100 8.22 -14.73 16.57
N PHE A 101 7.66 -14.73 17.78
CA PHE A 101 7.18 -15.97 18.42
C PHE A 101 6.04 -16.62 17.63
N ALA A 102 5.12 -15.84 17.07
CA ALA A 102 4.04 -16.37 16.24
C ALA A 102 4.56 -17.03 14.95
N ILE A 103 5.50 -16.38 14.27
CA ILE A 103 6.14 -16.91 13.06
C ILE A 103 6.92 -18.20 13.39
N ALA A 104 7.73 -18.18 14.45
CA ALA A 104 8.50 -19.34 14.90
C ALA A 104 7.59 -20.54 15.21
N ARG A 105 6.46 -20.29 15.86
CA ARG A 105 5.47 -21.33 16.15
C ARG A 105 4.91 -21.97 14.86
N VAL A 106 4.49 -21.17 13.89
CA VAL A 106 3.98 -21.67 12.60
C VAL A 106 5.04 -22.47 11.85
N TYR A 107 6.29 -22.00 11.88
CA TYR A 107 7.42 -22.70 11.25
C TYR A 107 7.67 -24.09 11.84
N HIS A 108 7.51 -24.25 13.16
CA HIS A 108 7.66 -25.55 13.82
C HIS A 108 6.45 -26.47 13.66
N GLU A 109 5.23 -25.92 13.58
CA GLU A 109 4.00 -26.70 13.44
C GLU A 109 3.80 -27.25 12.01
N VAL A 110 4.38 -26.62 10.98
CA VAL A 110 4.21 -27.03 9.58
C VAL A 110 5.55 -27.47 8.97
N PRO A 111 5.86 -28.78 8.97
CA PRO A 111 7.15 -29.29 8.49
C PRO A 111 7.40 -29.01 7.01
N ALA A 112 6.34 -28.88 6.20
CA ALA A 112 6.45 -28.50 4.78
C ALA A 112 7.07 -27.11 4.55
N LEU A 113 7.07 -26.22 5.56
CA LEU A 113 7.77 -24.92 5.49
C LEU A 113 9.29 -25.05 5.72
N GLN A 114 9.75 -26.18 6.27
CA GLN A 114 11.16 -26.44 6.57
C GLN A 114 11.88 -27.07 5.38
N GLU A 115 11.12 -27.59 4.40
CA GLU A 115 11.69 -28.13 3.19
C GLU A 115 12.34 -27.00 2.37
N PRO A 116 13.65 -27.09 2.07
CA PRO A 116 14.29 -26.10 1.23
C PRO A 116 13.62 -26.13 -0.14
N LYS A 117 13.06 -25.00 -0.55
CA LYS A 117 12.52 -24.81 -1.90
C LYS A 117 13.65 -25.18 -2.87
N THR A 118 13.50 -26.28 -3.62
CA THR A 118 14.47 -26.72 -4.63
C THR A 118 14.56 -25.64 -5.71
N ALA A 119 15.38 -24.61 -5.46
CA ALA A 119 15.87 -23.76 -6.52
C ALA A 119 16.58 -24.70 -7.48
N ALA A 120 16.17 -24.69 -8.75
CA ALA A 120 16.84 -25.41 -9.82
C ALA A 120 18.35 -25.23 -9.66
N ARG A 121 19.00 -26.29 -9.16
CA ARG A 121 20.44 -26.35 -8.96
C ARG A 121 21.00 -26.60 -10.34
N SER A 122 21.20 -25.53 -11.09
CA SER A 122 22.11 -25.55 -12.23
C SER A 122 23.48 -25.91 -11.67
N GLU A 123 23.91 -27.14 -11.96
CA GLU A 123 25.29 -27.55 -11.81
C GLU A 123 26.15 -26.61 -12.68
N ASP A 124 26.84 -25.67 -12.04
CA ASP A 124 27.98 -24.99 -12.64
C ASP A 124 29.08 -24.87 -11.58
N SER A 125 29.90 -25.92 -11.57
CA SER A 125 31.35 -25.99 -11.41
C SER A 125 32.07 -24.87 -10.63
N LEU A 126 32.88 -25.33 -9.66
CA LEU A 126 33.81 -24.59 -8.83
C LEU A 126 34.70 -23.62 -9.62
N GLU A 127 34.63 -22.33 -9.31
CA GLU A 127 35.70 -21.34 -9.49
C GLU A 127 35.40 -20.15 -8.54
N PRO A 128 36.33 -19.74 -7.64
CA PRO A 128 36.08 -18.66 -6.69
C PRO A 128 36.18 -17.29 -7.36
N LYS A 129 35.12 -16.87 -8.05
CA LYS A 129 35.01 -15.50 -8.60
C LYS A 129 34.76 -14.51 -7.45
N PRO A 130 35.42 -13.34 -7.42
CA PRO A 130 35.26 -12.36 -6.35
C PRO A 130 33.80 -11.95 -6.20
N PHE A 131 33.31 -11.88 -4.96
CA PHE A 131 31.92 -11.62 -4.58
C PHE A 131 31.30 -10.44 -5.36
N LEU A 132 32.08 -9.37 -5.56
CA LEU A 132 31.69 -8.19 -6.33
C LEU A 132 31.37 -8.50 -7.80
N ARG A 133 32.13 -9.39 -8.45
CA ARG A 133 31.94 -9.77 -9.87
C ARG A 133 30.76 -10.74 -10.04
N ARG A 134 30.49 -11.57 -9.03
CA ARG A 134 29.30 -12.43 -8.98
C ARG A 134 28.03 -11.59 -8.76
N ALA A 135 28.08 -10.61 -7.85
CA ALA A 135 27.00 -9.65 -7.64
C ALA A 135 26.77 -8.78 -8.88
N TRP A 136 27.83 -8.30 -9.54
CA TRP A 136 27.75 -7.49 -10.75
C TRP A 136 27.17 -8.25 -11.95
N ASN A 137 27.60 -9.50 -12.17
CA ASN A 137 27.05 -10.34 -13.23
C ASN A 137 25.60 -10.74 -12.94
N SER A 138 25.26 -10.98 -11.67
CA SER A 138 23.88 -11.23 -11.25
C SER A 138 23.02 -9.98 -11.42
N LEU A 139 23.54 -8.79 -11.10
CA LEU A 139 22.84 -7.52 -11.26
C LEU A 139 22.65 -7.17 -12.75
N MET A 140 23.67 -7.38 -13.58
CA MET A 140 23.56 -7.22 -15.04
C MET A 140 22.55 -8.21 -15.63
N TYR A 141 22.59 -9.48 -15.24
CA TYR A 141 21.63 -10.50 -15.68
C TYR A 141 20.20 -10.18 -15.20
N MET A 142 20.04 -9.70 -13.96
CA MET A 142 18.75 -9.23 -13.44
C MET A 142 18.27 -7.96 -14.15
N SER A 143 19.16 -7.04 -14.52
CA SER A 143 18.80 -5.82 -15.26
C SER A 143 18.43 -6.13 -16.71
N THR A 144 19.18 -6.98 -17.42
CA THR A 144 18.84 -7.38 -18.78
C THR A 144 17.55 -8.21 -18.82
N LYS A 145 17.37 -9.11 -17.85
CA LYS A 145 16.11 -9.84 -17.67
C LYS A 145 14.96 -8.91 -17.29
N SER A 146 15.17 -7.93 -16.40
CA SER A 146 14.15 -6.92 -16.06
C SER A 146 13.79 -6.05 -17.25
N VAL A 147 14.76 -5.68 -18.11
CA VAL A 147 14.48 -4.90 -19.33
C VAL A 147 13.72 -5.76 -20.36
N ALA A 148 14.07 -7.03 -20.50
CA ALA A 148 13.34 -7.96 -21.35
C ALA A 148 11.91 -8.21 -20.84
N ASP A 149 11.75 -8.48 -19.55
CA ASP A 149 10.46 -8.69 -18.87
C ASP A 149 9.62 -7.39 -18.87
N CYS A 150 10.25 -6.22 -18.76
CA CYS A 150 9.60 -4.92 -18.88
C CYS A 150 9.13 -4.67 -20.32
N GLY A 151 9.95 -4.99 -21.32
CA GLY A 151 9.56 -4.97 -22.73
C GLY A 151 8.40 -5.93 -23.04
N LEU A 152 8.36 -7.08 -22.38
CA LEU A 152 7.26 -8.05 -22.46
C LEU A 152 5.99 -7.52 -21.76
N TYR A 153 6.15 -6.83 -20.64
CA TYR A 153 5.07 -6.17 -19.89
C TYR A 153 4.40 -5.06 -20.71
N PHE A 154 5.17 -4.23 -21.42
CA PHE A 154 4.64 -3.19 -22.32
C PHE A 154 3.84 -3.77 -23.50
N ARG A 155 4.12 -5.01 -23.91
CA ARG A 155 3.37 -5.73 -24.94
C ARG A 155 2.14 -6.47 -24.42
N HIS A 156 2.00 -6.60 -23.10
CA HIS A 156 0.92 -7.35 -22.49
C HIS A 156 -0.39 -6.53 -22.47
N THR A 157 -1.52 -7.17 -22.73
CA THR A 157 -2.86 -6.53 -22.78
C THR A 157 -3.30 -5.88 -21.47
N VAL A 158 -2.63 -6.21 -20.36
CA VAL A 158 -2.89 -5.70 -19.00
C VAL A 158 -2.05 -4.45 -18.67
N PHE A 159 -1.21 -3.99 -19.60
CA PHE A 159 -0.41 -2.78 -19.42
C PHE A 159 -1.28 -1.54 -19.18
N LEU A 160 -2.33 -1.34 -19.99
CA LEU A 160 -3.19 -0.14 -19.91
C LEU A 160 -3.88 0.02 -18.54
N PRO A 161 -4.58 -1.01 -18.00
CA PRO A 161 -5.17 -0.92 -16.66
C PRO A 161 -4.14 -0.63 -15.56
N SER A 162 -2.93 -1.18 -15.67
CA SER A 162 -1.88 -1.01 -14.68
C SER A 162 -1.24 0.39 -14.75
N ALA A 163 -1.00 0.89 -15.97
CA ALA A 163 -0.52 2.25 -16.20
C ALA A 163 -1.54 3.30 -15.73
N ALA A 164 -2.83 3.07 -15.98
CA ALA A 164 -3.90 3.91 -15.46
C ALA A 164 -3.89 3.92 -13.92
N GLY A 165 -3.72 2.76 -13.27
CA GLY A 165 -3.54 2.67 -11.82
C GLY A 165 -2.34 3.46 -11.30
N ALA A 166 -1.19 3.38 -11.98
CA ALA A 166 0.02 4.11 -11.59
C ALA A 166 -0.15 5.64 -11.69
N LEU A 167 -0.76 6.14 -12.77
CA LEU A 167 -1.08 7.56 -12.95
C LEU A 167 -2.01 8.08 -11.85
N LEU A 168 -2.91 7.22 -11.39
CA LEU A 168 -3.86 7.51 -10.33
C LEU A 168 -3.18 7.81 -8.98
N TYR A 169 -2.03 7.17 -8.71
CA TYR A 169 -1.21 7.42 -7.53
C TYR A 169 -0.37 8.72 -7.61
N LEU A 170 -0.28 9.37 -8.78
CA LEU A 170 0.37 10.68 -8.94
C LEU A 170 -0.46 11.82 -8.31
N THR A 171 -1.61 11.51 -7.71
CA THR A 171 -2.43 12.52 -7.02
C THR A 171 -1.74 13.10 -5.78
N VAL A 172 -1.48 14.40 -5.80
CA VAL A 172 -0.96 15.17 -4.65
C VAL A 172 -2.09 15.48 -3.65
N LEU A 173 -3.35 15.36 -4.07
CA LEU A 173 -4.54 15.71 -3.32
C LEU A 173 -4.98 14.59 -2.37
N ASN A 174 -4.05 14.18 -1.50
CA ASN A 174 -4.25 13.17 -0.45
C ASN A 174 -4.09 13.80 0.93
N PHE A 175 -4.82 13.29 1.93
CA PHE A 175 -4.65 13.61 3.35
C PHE A 175 -3.30 13.11 3.94
N GLY A 176 -2.26 13.05 3.11
CA GLY A 176 -0.86 12.94 3.52
C GLY A 176 -0.29 14.29 3.93
N GLY A 177 1.05 14.36 4.05
CA GLY A 177 1.74 15.55 4.59
C GLY A 177 1.41 16.84 3.84
N GLN A 178 1.44 16.83 2.51
CA GLN A 178 1.30 18.03 1.68
C GLN A 178 -0.04 18.77 1.90
N MET A 179 -1.15 18.04 1.88
CA MET A 179 -2.48 18.64 2.07
C MET A 179 -2.71 19.08 3.52
N VAL A 180 -2.22 18.32 4.50
CA VAL A 180 -2.27 18.72 5.91
C VAL A 180 -1.48 20.02 6.14
N THR A 181 -0.29 20.14 5.56
CA THR A 181 0.51 21.36 5.61
C THR A 181 -0.21 22.54 4.95
N PHE A 182 -0.85 22.33 3.79
CA PHE A 182 -1.67 23.36 3.16
C PHE A 182 -2.84 23.83 4.05
N LEU A 183 -3.54 22.91 4.69
CA LEU A 183 -4.66 23.24 5.59
C LEU A 183 -4.18 23.98 6.85
N LEU A 184 -3.05 23.58 7.43
CA LEU A 184 -2.42 24.31 8.53
C LEU A 184 -2.01 25.73 8.10
N ALA A 185 -1.39 25.88 6.93
CA ALA A 185 -1.02 27.17 6.37
C ALA A 185 -2.25 28.06 6.07
N SER A 186 -3.38 27.44 5.73
CA SER A 186 -4.67 28.13 5.50
C SER A 186 -5.41 28.49 6.80
N GLY A 187 -4.85 28.18 7.97
CA GLY A 187 -5.42 28.56 9.28
C GLY A 187 -6.34 27.52 9.93
N TYR A 188 -6.39 26.27 9.44
CA TYR A 188 -7.19 25.23 10.09
C TYR A 188 -6.53 24.68 11.35
N LYS A 189 -7.35 24.40 12.36
CA LYS A 189 -6.91 23.72 13.59
C LYS A 189 -6.65 22.24 13.31
N SER A 190 -5.63 21.67 13.99
CA SER A 190 -5.26 20.25 13.87
C SER A 190 -6.44 19.29 14.08
N GLY A 191 -7.34 19.58 15.04
CA GLY A 191 -8.50 18.74 15.32
C GLY A 191 -9.47 18.59 14.13
N VAL A 192 -9.72 19.66 13.37
CA VAL A 192 -10.61 19.62 12.19
C VAL A 192 -9.99 18.79 11.06
N ILE A 193 -8.68 18.90 10.89
CA ILE A 193 -7.92 18.11 9.92
C ILE A 193 -7.96 16.62 10.29
N GLY A 194 -7.85 16.31 11.59
CA GLY A 194 -8.01 14.95 12.13
C GLY A 194 -9.39 14.35 11.80
N VAL A 195 -10.47 15.11 12.04
CA VAL A 195 -11.84 14.66 11.70
C VAL A 195 -11.99 14.43 10.20
N ALA A 196 -11.50 15.35 9.36
CA ALA A 196 -11.55 15.21 7.91
C ALA A 196 -10.79 13.96 7.41
N ARG A 197 -9.63 13.66 8.01
CA ARG A 197 -8.87 12.44 7.72
C ARG A 197 -9.65 11.19 8.12
N THR A 198 -10.27 11.17 9.29
CA THR A 198 -11.09 10.03 9.74
C THR A 198 -12.25 9.80 8.77
N LEU A 199 -12.93 10.86 8.33
CA LEU A 199 -13.98 10.76 7.31
C LEU A 199 -13.43 10.18 6.00
N SER A 200 -12.27 10.65 5.52
CA SER A 200 -11.61 10.09 4.34
C SER A 200 -11.36 8.58 4.48
N VAL A 201 -10.83 8.14 5.62
CA VAL A 201 -10.57 6.71 5.88
C VAL A 201 -11.87 5.90 5.88
N SER A 202 -12.95 6.42 6.47
CA SER A 202 -14.25 5.77 6.44
C SER A 202 -14.75 5.56 5.00
N PHE A 203 -14.61 6.56 4.12
CA PHE A 203 -14.95 6.42 2.69
C PHE A 203 -14.06 5.42 1.94
N GLU A 204 -12.77 5.36 2.27
CA GLU A 204 -11.86 4.33 1.73
C GLU A 204 -12.27 2.92 2.15
N VAL A 205 -12.69 2.75 3.41
CA VAL A 205 -13.18 1.47 3.93
C VAL A 205 -14.53 1.13 3.30
N LEU A 206 -15.43 2.10 3.12
CA LEU A 206 -16.70 1.90 2.41
C LEU A 206 -16.50 1.41 0.97
N ALA A 207 -15.44 1.87 0.30
CA ALA A 207 -15.08 1.40 -1.03
C ALA A 207 -14.84 -0.11 -1.09
N THR A 208 -14.42 -0.74 0.02
CA THR A 208 -14.13 -2.17 0.08
C THR A 208 -15.37 -3.05 0.04
N TRP A 209 -16.55 -2.53 0.42
CA TRP A 209 -17.82 -3.22 0.20
C TRP A 209 -18.49 -2.80 -1.10
N PHE A 210 -18.40 -1.50 -1.42
CA PHE A 210 -19.02 -0.94 -2.61
C PHE A 210 -18.39 -1.47 -3.91
N ALA A 211 -17.06 -1.57 -3.98
CA ALA A 211 -16.38 -1.98 -5.20
C ALA A 211 -16.64 -3.45 -5.56
N PRO A 212 -16.51 -4.45 -4.65
CA PRO A 212 -16.85 -5.83 -4.99
C PRO A 212 -18.33 -6.01 -5.36
N TRP A 213 -19.24 -5.30 -4.68
CA TRP A 213 -20.67 -5.32 -5.03
C TRP A 213 -20.91 -4.81 -6.46
N LEU A 214 -20.25 -3.72 -6.84
CA LEU A 214 -20.35 -3.14 -8.18
C LEU A 214 -19.74 -4.08 -9.23
N ILE A 215 -18.55 -4.63 -8.95
CA ILE A 215 -17.86 -5.59 -9.83
C ILE A 215 -18.73 -6.84 -10.05
N ALA A 216 -19.37 -7.36 -9.01
CA ALA A 216 -20.25 -8.53 -9.12
C ALA A 216 -21.49 -8.28 -10.00
N LYS A 217 -21.98 -7.04 -10.08
CA LYS A 217 -23.17 -6.71 -10.89
C LYS A 217 -22.85 -6.40 -12.35
N ILE A 218 -21.80 -5.64 -12.62
CA ILE A 218 -21.54 -5.08 -13.96
C ILE A 218 -20.21 -5.51 -14.57
N GLY A 219 -19.44 -6.35 -13.87
CA GLY A 219 -18.13 -6.83 -14.29
C GLY A 219 -16.99 -5.84 -13.97
N PRO A 220 -15.74 -6.31 -13.90
CA PRO A 220 -14.60 -5.54 -13.41
C PRO A 220 -14.25 -4.34 -14.31
N VAL A 221 -14.37 -4.48 -15.64
CA VAL A 221 -14.06 -3.40 -16.59
C VAL A 221 -15.03 -2.23 -16.47
N ARG A 222 -16.34 -2.50 -16.44
CA ARG A 222 -17.38 -1.46 -16.33
C ARG A 222 -17.41 -0.85 -14.94
N ALA A 223 -17.21 -1.65 -13.89
CA ALA A 223 -17.09 -1.15 -12.53
C ALA A 223 -15.90 -0.18 -12.38
N GLY A 224 -14.74 -0.51 -12.95
CA GLY A 224 -13.58 0.39 -12.99
C GLY A 224 -13.91 1.74 -13.64
N LEU A 225 -14.56 1.75 -14.82
CA LEU A 225 -14.98 2.98 -15.49
C LEU A 225 -15.93 3.84 -14.63
N TRP A 226 -16.94 3.21 -14.01
CA TRP A 226 -17.86 3.92 -13.11
C TRP A 226 -17.16 4.50 -11.87
N LEU A 227 -16.23 3.74 -11.27
CA LEU A 227 -15.47 4.19 -10.10
C LEU A 227 -14.50 5.32 -10.46
N SER A 228 -13.95 5.31 -11.68
CA SER A 228 -13.15 6.42 -12.22
C SER A 228 -14.01 7.68 -12.38
N THR A 229 -15.22 7.57 -12.92
CA THR A 229 -16.14 8.72 -13.01
C THR A 229 -16.53 9.25 -11.63
N LEU A 230 -16.81 8.34 -10.70
CA LEU A 230 -17.13 8.67 -9.30
C LEU A 230 -15.97 9.34 -8.56
N GLN A 231 -14.73 9.09 -8.98
CA GLN A 231 -13.55 9.78 -8.47
C GLN A 231 -13.39 11.19 -9.05
N VAL A 232 -13.54 11.33 -10.38
CA VAL A 232 -13.24 12.57 -11.11
C VAL A 232 -14.33 13.62 -10.87
N PHE A 233 -15.61 13.23 -10.83
CA PHE A 233 -16.73 14.14 -10.66
C PHE A 233 -16.66 15.02 -9.39
N PRO A 234 -16.44 14.46 -8.18
CA PRO A 234 -16.30 15.26 -6.96
C PRO A 234 -15.00 16.09 -6.92
N LEU A 235 -13.93 15.68 -7.63
CA LEU A 235 -12.71 16.50 -7.75
C LEU A 235 -12.95 17.72 -8.64
N ILE A 236 -13.63 17.53 -9.77
CA ILE A 236 -14.01 18.65 -10.65
C ILE A 236 -14.92 19.60 -9.88
N GLY A 237 -15.95 19.08 -9.20
CA GLY A 237 -16.84 19.88 -8.36
C GLY A 237 -16.10 20.65 -7.27
N GLY A 238 -15.19 20.00 -6.55
CA GLY A 238 -14.36 20.62 -5.51
C GLY A 238 -13.41 21.69 -6.08
N THR A 239 -12.84 21.47 -7.26
CA THR A 239 -11.94 22.44 -7.92
C THR A 239 -12.70 23.64 -8.46
N ILE A 240 -13.86 23.42 -9.09
CA ILE A 240 -14.74 24.50 -9.56
C ILE A 240 -15.20 25.33 -8.37
N ALA A 241 -15.63 24.69 -7.28
CA ALA A 241 -16.00 25.38 -6.05
C ALA A 241 -14.81 26.14 -5.45
N PHE A 242 -13.60 25.58 -5.47
CA PHE A 242 -12.39 26.24 -5.00
C PHE A 242 -12.08 27.54 -5.79
N ILE A 243 -12.27 27.53 -7.10
CA ILE A 243 -12.04 28.69 -7.98
C ILE A 243 -13.15 29.74 -7.83
N LEU A 244 -14.42 29.32 -7.73
CA LEU A 244 -15.57 30.23 -7.65
C LEU A 244 -15.74 30.86 -6.26
N LEU A 245 -15.42 30.12 -5.20
CA LEU A 245 -15.41 30.62 -3.83
C LEU A 245 -14.12 31.42 -3.64
N LYS A 246 -14.24 32.76 -3.67
CA LYS A 246 -13.18 33.73 -3.30
C LYS A 246 -12.40 33.27 -2.05
N PRO A 247 -11.12 33.69 -1.87
CA PRO A 247 -10.20 33.13 -0.87
C PRO A 247 -10.78 33.27 0.54
N SER A 248 -11.42 32.20 0.98
CA SER A 248 -12.13 32.06 2.23
C SER A 248 -11.98 30.61 2.65
N ALA A 249 -12.12 30.33 3.94
CA ALA A 249 -12.09 28.96 4.46
C ALA A 249 -13.09 28.04 3.72
N LEU A 250 -14.17 28.59 3.15
CA LEU A 250 -15.13 27.82 2.38
C LEU A 250 -14.52 27.16 1.13
N SER A 251 -13.57 27.82 0.47
CA SER A 251 -12.88 27.30 -0.72
C SER A 251 -12.02 26.07 -0.37
N ALA A 252 -11.21 26.17 0.68
CA ALA A 252 -10.40 25.05 1.17
C ALA A 252 -11.27 23.89 1.67
N THR A 253 -12.41 24.15 2.35
CA THR A 253 -13.32 23.08 2.74
C THR A 253 -13.98 22.38 1.56
N ALA A 254 -14.34 23.09 0.49
CA ALA A 254 -14.92 22.48 -0.70
C ALA A 254 -13.93 21.51 -1.39
N LEU A 255 -12.66 21.91 -1.46
CA LEU A 255 -11.59 21.05 -1.95
C LEU A 255 -11.40 19.81 -1.07
N VAL A 256 -11.42 19.97 0.26
CA VAL A 256 -11.36 18.87 1.24
C VAL A 256 -12.52 17.90 1.05
N VAL A 257 -13.75 18.38 0.93
CA VAL A 257 -14.92 17.51 0.72
C VAL A 257 -14.82 16.76 -0.61
N GLY A 258 -14.45 17.44 -1.69
CA GLY A 258 -14.22 16.82 -3.00
C GLY A 258 -13.18 15.70 -2.94
N THR A 259 -12.09 15.89 -2.18
CA THR A 259 -11.08 14.84 -1.98
C THR A 259 -11.59 13.65 -1.19
N ILE A 260 -12.36 13.86 -0.11
CA ILE A 260 -12.90 12.78 0.73
C ILE A 260 -13.80 11.87 -0.11
N VAL A 261 -14.72 12.45 -0.87
CA VAL A 261 -15.65 11.67 -1.71
C VAL A 261 -14.90 10.95 -2.84
N SER A 262 -13.90 11.60 -3.44
CA SER A 262 -13.07 11.02 -4.49
C SER A 262 -12.29 9.77 -4.04
N ARG A 263 -11.94 9.67 -2.75
CA ARG A 263 -11.18 8.53 -2.18
C ARG A 263 -11.91 7.20 -2.31
N LEU A 264 -13.24 7.23 -2.29
CA LEU A 264 -14.07 6.05 -2.51
C LEU A 264 -13.91 5.52 -3.95
N GLY A 265 -13.96 6.41 -4.94
CA GLY A 265 -13.74 6.05 -6.35
C GLY A 265 -12.30 5.57 -6.61
N LEU A 266 -11.32 6.27 -6.04
CA LEU A 266 -9.89 5.92 -6.11
C LEU A 266 -9.60 4.50 -5.63
N ARG A 267 -10.07 4.16 -4.42
CA ARG A 267 -9.88 2.82 -3.83
C ARG A 267 -10.67 1.74 -4.55
N GLY A 268 -11.88 2.06 -5.01
CA GLY A 268 -12.67 1.12 -5.77
C GLY A 268 -12.06 0.80 -7.14
N PHE A 269 -11.49 1.79 -7.82
CA PHE A 269 -10.79 1.60 -9.08
C PHE A 269 -9.55 0.71 -8.89
N ASP A 270 -8.73 0.96 -7.86
CA ASP A 270 -7.55 0.15 -7.53
C ASP A 270 -7.90 -1.33 -7.28
N LEU A 271 -9.01 -1.59 -6.59
CA LEU A 271 -9.52 -2.97 -6.42
C LEU A 271 -9.93 -3.61 -7.76
N SER A 272 -10.53 -2.82 -8.65
CA SER A 272 -11.01 -3.29 -9.95
C SER A 272 -9.84 -3.62 -10.89
N THR A 273 -8.79 -2.79 -10.92
CA THR A 273 -7.59 -3.06 -11.71
C THR A 273 -6.81 -4.25 -11.17
N GLN A 274 -6.69 -4.40 -9.85
CA GLN A 274 -6.05 -5.57 -9.24
C GLN A 274 -6.77 -6.88 -9.61
N LEU A 275 -8.10 -6.89 -9.55
CA LEU A 275 -8.90 -8.05 -9.94
C LEU A 275 -8.77 -8.36 -11.43
N LEU A 276 -8.81 -7.34 -12.28
CA LEU A 276 -8.65 -7.51 -13.73
C LEU A 276 -7.27 -8.07 -14.08
N VAL A 277 -6.21 -7.60 -13.44
CA VAL A 277 -4.85 -8.14 -13.61
C VAL A 277 -4.80 -9.61 -13.21
N GLN A 278 -5.40 -9.96 -12.06
CA GLN A 278 -5.44 -11.34 -11.56
C GLN A 278 -6.21 -12.27 -12.50
N GLU A 279 -7.37 -11.87 -13.01
CA GLU A 279 -8.19 -12.68 -13.93
C GLU A 279 -7.45 -12.98 -15.25
N VAL A 280 -6.77 -11.98 -15.81
CA VAL A 280 -6.01 -12.15 -17.06
C VAL A 280 -4.77 -13.01 -16.84
N SER A 281 -4.04 -12.81 -15.74
CA SER A 281 -2.90 -13.67 -15.38
C SER A 281 -3.33 -15.13 -15.16
N PHE A 282 -4.47 -15.37 -14.51
CA PHE A 282 -4.99 -16.72 -14.30
C PHE A 282 -5.42 -17.39 -15.61
N SER A 283 -6.06 -16.63 -16.51
CA SER A 283 -6.47 -17.12 -17.83
C SER A 283 -5.26 -17.48 -18.71
N CYS A 284 -4.20 -16.65 -18.69
CA CYS A 284 -2.96 -16.93 -19.41
C CYS A 284 -2.25 -18.17 -18.85
N ALA A 285 -2.21 -18.34 -17.52
CA ALA A 285 -1.65 -19.53 -16.89
C ALA A 285 -2.43 -20.82 -17.20
N PHE A 286 -3.73 -20.71 -17.46
CA PHE A 286 -4.57 -21.84 -17.87
C PHE A 286 -4.37 -22.20 -19.35
N GLN A 287 -4.24 -21.20 -20.24
CA GLN A 287 -3.93 -21.40 -21.66
C GLN A 287 -2.55 -21.99 -21.93
N LEU A 288 -1.58 -21.81 -21.02
CA LEU A 288 -0.25 -22.43 -21.09
C LEU A 288 -0.21 -23.88 -20.55
N LYS A 289 -1.30 -24.36 -19.93
CA LYS A 289 -1.42 -25.73 -19.39
C LYS A 289 -2.36 -26.64 -20.21
N CYS A 290 -3.03 -26.10 -21.22
CA CYS A 290 -3.78 -26.86 -22.22
C CYS A 290 -3.01 -26.87 -23.54
#